data_AF-A0A2B8AK47-F1
#
_entry.id   AF-A0A2B8AK47-F1
#
_cell.length_a   1.000
_cell.length_b   1.000
_cell.length_c   1.000
_cell.angle_alpha   90.00
_cell.angle_beta   90.00
_cell.angle_gamma   90.00
#
_symmetry.space_group_name_H-M   'P 1'
#
loop_
_entity.id
_entity.type
_entity.pdbx_description
1 polymer ?
#
loop_
_entity_poly.entity_id
_entity_poly.type
_entity_poly.pdbx_seq_one_letter_code
_entity_poly.pdbx_strand_id
1 'polypeptide(L)'
;GRVVAHSLLVGLPALVAFAVVGLCVFGVYSGYLYFLRPDASFALGHPFTPDHRFDASWGGPTLVGAWFVHALVVLGFHVLAVPLVRGLTAVQDRATRRLLVGREG
;
A
#
# COMPACT_ATOMS: atom_id res chain seq x y z
N GLY A 1 30.17 -7.97 13.06
CA GLY A 1 29.93 -9.42 13.22
C GLY A 1 28.88 -9.88 12.23
N ARG A 2 29.02 -11.09 11.67
CA ARG A 2 28.09 -11.63 10.64
C ARG A 2 26.63 -11.64 11.07
N VAL A 3 26.38 -11.89 12.36
CA VAL A 3 25.03 -11.84 12.96
C VAL A 3 24.42 -10.44 12.84
N VAL A 4 25.17 -9.39 13.21
CA VAL A 4 24.71 -7.99 13.07
C VAL A 4 24.43 -7.64 11.60
N ALA A 5 25.29 -8.05 10.68
CA ALA A 5 25.08 -7.81 9.24
C ALA A 5 23.84 -8.53 8.71
N HIS A 6 23.60 -9.77 9.14
CA HIS A 6 22.38 -10.52 8.81
C HIS A 6 21.14 -9.84 9.39
N SER A 7 21.15 -9.46 10.67
CA SER A 7 20.03 -8.80 11.33
C SER A 7 19.64 -7.49 10.64
N LEU A 8 20.62 -6.71 10.16
CA LEU A 8 20.33 -5.48 9.39
C LEU A 8 19.75 -5.79 8.01
N LEU A 9 20.34 -6.75 7.28
CA LEU A 9 19.90 -7.15 5.94
C LEU A 9 18.55 -7.88 5.92
N VAL A 10 18.08 -8.37 7.06
CA VAL A 10 16.74 -8.96 7.18
C VAL A 10 15.75 -7.97 7.81
N GLY A 11 16.15 -7.31 8.89
CA GLY A 11 15.29 -6.43 9.67
C GLY A 11 14.87 -5.17 8.91
N LEU A 12 15.79 -4.48 8.24
CA LEU A 12 15.46 -3.25 7.50
C LEU A 12 14.48 -3.54 6.34
N PRO A 13 14.72 -4.54 5.45
CA PRO A 13 13.75 -4.90 4.44
C PRO A 13 12.40 -5.36 5.01
N ALA A 14 12.39 -6.04 6.16
CA ALA A 14 11.13 -6.45 6.82
C ALA A 14 10.30 -5.24 7.25
N LEU A 15 10.93 -4.24 7.87
CA LEU A 15 10.26 -3.00 8.29
C LEU A 15 9.71 -2.22 7.10
N VAL A 16 10.48 -2.13 6.00
CA VAL A 16 10.01 -1.48 4.77
C VAL A 16 8.83 -2.24 4.18
N ALA A 17 8.91 -3.58 4.08
CA ALA A 17 7.82 -4.40 3.57
C ALA A 17 6.57 -4.27 4.44
N PHE A 18 6.71 -4.25 5.77
CA PHE A 18 5.61 -4.04 6.71
C PHE A 18 4.94 -2.68 6.49
N ALA A 19 5.71 -1.59 6.37
CA ALA A 19 5.18 -0.27 6.11
C ALA A 19 4.44 -0.20 4.76
N VAL A 20 5.01 -0.79 3.70
CA VAL A 20 4.40 -0.85 2.36
C VAL A 20 3.07 -1.61 2.40
N VAL A 21 3.03 -2.77 3.06
CA VAL A 21 1.79 -3.56 3.22
C VAL A 21 0.77 -2.79 4.06
N GLY A 22 1.18 -2.13 5.13
CA GLY A 22 0.31 -1.27 5.94
C GLY A 22 -0.32 -0.14 5.12
N LEU A 23 0.46 0.51 4.26
CA LEU A 23 -0.03 1.53 3.32
C LEU A 23 -0.99 0.94 2.28
N CYS A 24 -0.77 -0.29 1.80
CA CYS A 24 -1.72 -0.98 0.92
C CYS A 24 -3.07 -1.24 1.61
N VAL A 25 -3.03 -1.73 2.85
CA VAL A 25 -4.26 -1.97 3.64
C VAL A 25 -5.01 -0.67 3.89
N PHE A 26 -4.30 0.40 4.26
CA PHE A 26 -4.89 1.73 4.37
C PHE A 26 -5.46 2.23 3.03
N GLY A 27 -4.77 1.96 1.92
CA GLY A 27 -5.23 2.21 0.55
C GLY A 27 -6.57 1.56 0.24
N VAL A 28 -6.81 0.32 0.70
CA VAL A 28 -8.10 -0.34 0.50
C VAL A 28 -9.24 0.48 1.09
N TYR A 29 -9.09 0.94 2.33
CA TYR A 29 -10.10 1.77 3.00
C TYR A 29 -10.22 3.16 2.35
N SER A 30 -9.09 3.81 2.09
CA SER A 30 -9.05 5.20 1.61
C SER A 30 -9.33 5.37 0.11
N GLY A 31 -9.18 4.31 -0.70
CA GLY A 31 -9.40 4.32 -2.14
C GLY A 31 -10.56 3.46 -2.58
N TYR A 32 -10.43 2.13 -2.53
CA TYR A 32 -11.49 1.24 -3.03
C TYR A 32 -12.80 1.38 -2.26
N LEU A 33 -12.71 1.53 -0.94
CA LEU A 33 -13.84 1.75 -0.04
C LEU A 33 -14.06 3.23 0.30
N TYR A 34 -13.55 4.15 -0.53
CA TYR A 34 -13.66 5.60 -0.30
C TYR A 34 -15.11 6.03 0.01
N PHE A 35 -16.10 5.47 -0.69
CA PHE A 35 -17.52 5.76 -0.51
C PHE A 35 -18.10 5.33 0.86
N LEU A 36 -17.40 4.47 1.61
CA LEU A 36 -17.80 4.09 2.98
C LEU A 36 -17.24 5.04 4.04
N ARG A 37 -16.33 5.95 3.66
CA ARG A 37 -15.78 6.91 4.62
C ARG A 37 -16.88 7.82 5.15
N PRO A 38 -16.84 8.22 6.44
CA PRO A 38 -17.86 9.11 7.02
C PRO A 38 -18.02 10.43 6.26
N ASP A 39 -16.94 10.92 5.66
CA ASP A 39 -16.89 12.17 4.88
C ASP A 39 -17.30 12.00 3.40
N ALA A 40 -17.71 10.80 2.96
CA ALA A 40 -18.15 10.55 1.59
C ALA A 40 -19.48 9.77 1.51
N SER A 41 -19.82 8.99 2.54
CA SER A 41 -20.97 8.08 2.55
C SER A 41 -22.32 8.76 2.43
N PHE A 42 -22.44 10.03 2.81
CA PHE A 42 -23.67 10.81 2.65
C PHE A 42 -24.11 10.93 1.17
N ALA A 43 -23.17 10.83 0.22
CA ALA A 43 -23.43 10.98 -1.20
C ALA A 43 -23.81 9.66 -1.91
N LEU A 44 -23.91 8.56 -1.16
CA LEU A 44 -24.37 7.28 -1.71
C LEU A 44 -25.79 7.34 -2.28
N GLY A 45 -26.64 8.25 -1.80
CA GLY A 45 -27.98 8.47 -2.33
C GLY A 45 -28.03 9.22 -3.65
N HIS A 46 -26.93 9.90 -4.02
CA HIS A 46 -26.85 10.78 -5.20
C HIS A 46 -25.43 10.76 -5.81
N PRO A 47 -24.91 9.58 -6.20
CA PRO A 47 -23.48 9.38 -6.44
C PRO A 47 -22.92 10.10 -7.68
N PHE A 48 -23.79 10.44 -8.63
CA PHE A 48 -23.46 11.19 -9.86
C PHE A 48 -23.81 12.67 -9.78
N THR A 49 -24.45 13.11 -8.70
CA THR A 49 -24.85 14.51 -8.53
C THR A 49 -23.70 15.29 -7.92
N PRO A 50 -23.35 16.47 -8.46
CA PRO A 50 -22.38 17.37 -7.83
C PRO A 50 -22.79 17.74 -6.41
N ASP A 51 -21.85 17.67 -5.47
CA ASP A 51 -22.03 18.07 -4.08
C ASP A 51 -20.87 18.96 -3.64
N HIS A 52 -21.19 20.13 -3.07
CA HIS A 52 -20.24 21.12 -2.57
C HIS A 52 -19.17 20.54 -1.62
N ARG A 53 -19.49 19.45 -0.91
CA ARG A 53 -18.54 18.78 -0.02
C ARG A 53 -17.38 18.11 -0.77
N PHE A 54 -17.54 17.85 -2.07
CA PHE A 54 -16.48 17.33 -2.95
C PHE A 54 -15.80 18.42 -3.78
N ASP A 55 -16.06 19.71 -3.56
CA ASP A 55 -15.46 20.78 -4.38
C ASP A 55 -13.93 20.76 -4.37
N ALA A 56 -13.33 20.35 -3.25
CA ALA A 56 -11.88 20.19 -3.10
C ALA A 56 -11.38 18.76 -3.41
N SER A 57 -12.27 17.85 -3.81
CA SER A 57 -11.94 16.45 -4.03
C SER A 57 -11.32 16.21 -5.40
N TRP A 58 -10.28 15.39 -5.43
CA TRP A 58 -9.71 14.92 -6.69
C TRP A 58 -10.72 14.03 -7.40
N GLY A 59 -10.93 14.23 -8.71
CA GLY A 59 -11.96 13.51 -9.47
C GLY A 59 -13.27 14.28 -9.65
N GLY A 60 -13.36 15.49 -9.13
CA GLY A 60 -14.47 16.41 -9.35
C GLY A 60 -15.55 16.33 -8.26
N PRO A 61 -16.64 17.10 -8.41
CA PRO A 61 -17.60 17.33 -7.33
C PRO A 61 -18.59 16.16 -7.12
N THR A 62 -18.40 15.02 -7.78
CA THR A 62 -19.29 13.86 -7.65
C THR A 62 -18.61 12.76 -6.85
N LEU A 63 -19.39 11.97 -6.11
CA LEU A 63 -18.86 10.83 -5.35
C LEU A 63 -18.17 9.83 -6.28
N VAL A 64 -18.76 9.51 -7.44
CA VAL A 64 -18.18 8.54 -8.39
C VAL A 64 -16.85 9.04 -8.95
N GLY A 65 -16.78 10.31 -9.34
CA GLY A 65 -15.53 10.90 -9.81
C GLY A 65 -14.46 10.88 -8.74
N ALA A 66 -14.81 11.28 -7.51
CA ALA A 66 -13.89 11.25 -6.38
C ALA A 66 -13.38 9.84 -6.07
N TRP A 67 -14.30 8.87 -5.92
CA TRP A 67 -13.97 7.47 -5.71
C TRP A 67 -13.06 6.92 -6.81
N PHE A 68 -13.37 7.18 -8.08
CA PHE A 68 -12.63 6.62 -9.20
C PHE A 68 -11.15 7.02 -9.17
N VAL A 69 -10.87 8.31 -8.93
CA VAL A 69 -9.48 8.79 -8.83
C VAL A 69 -8.75 8.15 -7.66
N HIS A 70 -9.38 8.07 -6.48
CA HIS A 70 -8.75 7.45 -5.31
C HIS A 70 -8.50 5.95 -5.52
N ALA A 71 -9.45 5.23 -6.14
CA ALA A 71 -9.29 3.83 -6.50
C ALA A 71 -8.13 3.61 -7.48
N LEU A 72 -7.98 4.47 -8.48
CA LEU A 72 -6.87 4.40 -9.44
C LEU A 72 -5.51 4.65 -8.79
N VAL A 73 -5.41 5.64 -7.89
CA VAL A 73 -4.16 5.92 -7.16
C VAL A 73 -3.75 4.71 -6.33
N VAL A 74 -4.69 4.09 -5.61
CA VAL A 74 -4.43 2.90 -4.80
C VAL A 74 -4.08 1.68 -5.66
N LEU A 75 -4.73 1.52 -6.83
CA LEU A 75 -4.37 0.48 -7.78
C LEU A 75 -2.92 0.63 -8.26
N GLY A 76 -2.52 1.83 -8.64
CA GLY A 76 -1.13 2.12 -9.01
C GLY A 76 -0.16 1.76 -7.89
N PHE A 77 -0.48 2.14 -6.65
CA PHE A 77 0.33 1.80 -5.49
C PHE A 77 0.44 0.28 -5.28
N HIS A 78 -0.67 -0.47 -5.38
CA HIS A 78 -0.66 -1.93 -5.26
C HIS A 78 0.17 -2.61 -6.34
N VAL A 79 0.06 -2.14 -7.59
CA VAL A 79 0.87 -2.66 -8.70
C VAL A 79 2.37 -2.48 -8.43
N LEU A 80 2.77 -1.36 -7.83
CA LEU A 80 4.17 -1.10 -7.46
C LEU A 80 4.62 -1.83 -6.19
N ALA A 81 3.71 -2.02 -5.23
CA ALA A 81 4.00 -2.68 -3.96
C ALA A 81 4.35 -4.16 -4.15
N VAL A 82 3.69 -4.87 -5.07
CA VAL A 82 3.93 -6.30 -5.33
C VAL A 82 5.40 -6.59 -5.70
N PRO A 83 5.99 -6.00 -6.76
CA PRO A 83 7.38 -6.26 -7.11
C PRO A 83 8.35 -5.75 -6.04
N LEU A 84 8.03 -4.65 -5.36
CA LEU A 84 8.87 -4.11 -4.28
C LEU A 84 8.98 -5.10 -3.12
N VAL A 85 7.86 -5.58 -2.58
CA VAL A 85 7.85 -6.55 -1.48
C VAL A 85 8.53 -7.85 -1.90
N ARG A 86 8.27 -8.35 -3.11
CA ARG A 86 8.97 -9.53 -3.64
C ARG A 86 10.49 -9.33 -3.71
N GLY A 87 10.94 -8.16 -4.15
CA GLY A 87 12.36 -7.80 -4.20
C GLY A 87 13.00 -7.79 -2.81
N LEU A 88 12.32 -7.20 -1.82
CA LEU A 88 12.77 -7.16 -0.42
C LEU A 88 12.88 -8.58 0.15
N THR A 89 11.86 -9.43 -0.03
CA THR A 89 11.91 -10.84 0.39
C THR A 89 13.07 -11.59 -0.26
N ALA A 90 13.32 -11.38 -1.56
CA ALA A 90 14.44 -12.01 -2.25
C ALA A 90 15.82 -11.53 -1.73
N VAL A 91 15.92 -10.30 -1.21
CA VAL A 91 17.16 -9.83 -0.54
C VAL A 91 17.34 -10.54 0.80
N GLN A 92 16.27 -10.67 1.60
CA GLN A 92 16.29 -11.36 2.89
C GLN A 92 16.73 -12.82 2.72
N ASP A 93 16.11 -13.54 1.78
CA ASP A 93 16.45 -14.92 1.46
C ASP A 93 17.92 -15.11 1.05
N ARG A 94 18.42 -14.21 0.19
CA ARG A 94 19.83 -14.24 -0.25
C ARG A 94 20.78 -13.96 0.91
N ALA A 95 20.43 -13.05 1.81
CA ALA A 95 21.23 -12.76 3.01
C ALA A 95 21.25 -13.97 3.97
N THR A 96 20.11 -14.61 4.21
CA THR A 96 20.00 -15.82 5.03
C THR A 96 20.85 -16.96 4.46
N ARG A 97 20.68 -17.28 3.17
CA ARG A 97 21.42 -18.36 2.51
C ARG A 97 22.94 -18.14 2.56
N ARG A 98 23.41 -16.92 2.27
CA ARG A 98 24.84 -16.59 2.22
C ARG A 98 25.49 -16.50 3.60
N LEU A 99 24.78 -15.96 4.59
CA LEU A 99 25.39 -15.64 5.88
C LEU A 99 25.17 -16.71 6.94
N LEU A 100 24.15 -17.57 6.82
CA LEU A 100 23.82 -18.57 7.84
C LEU A 100 23.85 -20.02 7.34
N VAL A 101 23.39 -20.33 6.12
CA VAL A 101 23.17 -21.72 5.65
C VAL A 101 24.43 -22.40 5.08
N GLY A 102 25.41 -21.65 4.55
CA GLY A 102 26.63 -22.21 3.93
C GLY A 102 27.62 -22.94 4.86
N ARG A 103 27.17 -23.59 5.94
CA ARG A 103 28.00 -24.31 6.93
C ARG A 103 27.45 -25.67 7.39
N GLU A 104 26.32 -26.15 6.86
CA GLU A 104 25.80 -27.49 7.19
C GLU A 104 26.25 -28.60 6.23
N GLY A 105 27.17 -28.30 5.31
CA GLY A 105 27.89 -29.28 4.47
C GLY A 105 29.36 -28.93 4.40
#